data_AF-A0A662RYN7-F1
#
_entry.id   AF-A0A662RYN7-F1
#
_cell.length_a   1.000
_cell.length_b   1.000
_cell.length_c   1.000
_cell.angle_alpha   90.00
_cell.angle_beta   90.00
_cell.angle_gamma   90.00
#
_symmetry.space_group_name_H-M   'P 1'
#
loop_
_entity.id
_entity.type
_entity.pdbx_description
1 polymer ?
#
loop_
_entity_poly.entity_id
_entity_poly.type
_entity_poly.pdbx_seq_one_letter_code
_entity_poly.pdbx_strand_id
1 'polypeptide(L)'
;MRITGIKDRELASRYQRTQWEALKYLVDQYKDEVFVGVGLPYNKALISWEELLEVGERIASISSDLQVVVLDYFPTFRNRSLVRPSPKEMLKVKEALNSVGLKTVIVQTSLGHFGP
;
A
#
# COMPACT_ATOMS: atom_id res chain seq x y z
N MET A 1 -15.56 5.53 -9.11
CA MET A 1 -14.47 5.48 -8.10
C MET A 1 -15.07 5.15 -6.75
N ARG A 2 -14.44 4.26 -5.98
CA ARG A 2 -15.02 3.74 -4.73
C ARG A 2 -14.50 4.43 -3.47
N ILE A 3 -13.23 4.89 -3.48
CA ILE A 3 -12.52 5.31 -2.27
C ILE A 3 -12.34 6.83 -2.17
N THR A 4 -11.86 7.49 -3.23
CA THR A 4 -11.40 8.90 -3.14
C THR A 4 -12.51 9.95 -3.19
N GLY A 5 -13.76 9.56 -3.49
CA GLY A 5 -14.87 10.49 -3.72
C GLY A 5 -14.78 11.34 -4.99
N ILE A 6 -13.71 11.20 -5.79
CA ILE A 6 -13.57 11.90 -7.07
C ILE A 6 -14.56 11.29 -8.08
N LYS A 7 -15.41 12.13 -8.69
CA LYS A 7 -16.39 11.68 -9.70
C LYS A 7 -15.82 11.69 -11.11
N ASP A 8 -14.87 12.58 -11.36
CA ASP A 8 -14.16 12.70 -12.63
C ASP A 8 -13.11 11.58 -12.78
N ARG A 9 -13.36 10.68 -13.73
CA ARG A 9 -12.50 9.53 -13.99
C ARG A 9 -11.15 9.94 -14.58
N GLU A 10 -11.11 10.96 -15.43
CA GLU A 10 -9.88 11.41 -16.06
C GLU A 10 -8.96 12.05 -15.02
N LEU A 11 -9.52 12.92 -14.18
CA LEU A 11 -8.80 13.53 -13.07
C LEU A 11 -8.19 12.49 -12.13
N ALA A 12 -8.97 11.46 -11.80
CA ALA A 12 -8.52 10.38 -10.94
C ALA A 12 -7.39 9.55 -11.53
N SER A 13 -7.51 9.16 -12.81
CA SER A 13 -6.45 8.45 -13.52
C SER A 13 -5.18 9.29 -13.62
N ARG A 14 -5.32 10.62 -13.81
CA ARG A 14 -4.18 11.53 -13.81
C ARG A 14 -3.47 11.54 -12.45
N TYR A 15 -4.19 11.68 -11.34
CA TYR A 15 -3.59 11.64 -10.00
C TYR A 15 -2.91 10.31 -9.68
N GLN A 16 -3.55 9.19 -10.03
CA GLN A 16 -2.97 7.87 -9.82
C GLN A 16 -1.66 7.72 -10.61
N ARG A 17 -1.64 8.12 -11.89
CA ARG A 17 -0.44 8.08 -12.72
C ARG A 17 0.67 8.97 -12.16
N THR A 18 0.35 10.21 -11.81
CA THR A 18 1.32 11.16 -11.24
C THR A 18 1.92 10.64 -9.94
N GLN A 19 1.15 9.99 -9.07
CA GLN A 19 1.68 9.38 -7.85
C GLN A 19 2.73 8.30 -8.14
N TRP A 20 2.49 7.45 -9.15
CA TRP A 20 3.46 6.43 -9.56
C TRP A 20 4.72 7.02 -10.20
N GLU A 21 4.55 8.02 -11.06
CA GLU A 21 5.67 8.73 -11.70
C GLU A 21 6.53 9.45 -10.65
N ALA A 22 5.90 10.08 -9.64
CA ALA A 22 6.60 10.73 -8.55
C ALA A 22 7.40 9.73 -7.69
N LEU A 23 6.82 8.58 -7.33
CA LEU A 23 7.54 7.54 -6.63
C LEU A 23 8.75 7.05 -7.45
N LYS A 24 8.55 6.77 -8.74
CA LYS A 24 9.63 6.33 -9.62
C LYS A 24 10.75 7.37 -9.70
N TYR A 25 10.40 8.64 -9.89
CA TYR A 25 11.36 9.74 -9.94
C TYR A 25 12.17 9.85 -8.64
N LEU A 26 11.52 9.78 -7.47
CA LEU A 26 12.22 9.80 -6.18
C LEU A 26 13.21 8.63 -6.04
N VAL A 27 12.80 7.44 -6.45
CA VAL A 27 13.64 6.23 -6.38
C VAL A 27 14.81 6.32 -7.36
N ASP A 28 14.56 6.74 -8.60
CA ASP A 28 15.59 6.80 -9.63
C ASP A 28 16.65 7.87 -9.35
N GLN A 29 16.24 9.01 -8.78
CA GLN A 29 17.09 10.19 -8.66
C GLN A 29 17.63 10.42 -7.25
N TYR A 30 16.93 10.00 -6.21
CA TYR A 30 17.22 10.42 -4.83
C TYR A 30 17.32 9.28 -3.81
N LYS A 31 17.23 8.00 -4.20
CA LYS A 31 17.28 6.88 -3.24
C LYS A 31 18.54 6.84 -2.37
N ASP A 32 19.65 7.39 -2.86
CA ASP A 32 20.94 7.43 -2.15
C ASP A 32 21.12 8.73 -1.34
N GLU A 33 20.19 9.69 -1.49
CA GLU A 33 20.22 10.98 -0.81
C GLU A 33 19.14 11.09 0.28
N VAL A 34 17.98 10.48 0.06
CA VAL A 34 16.86 10.48 1.00
C VAL A 34 16.24 9.10 1.13
N PHE A 35 15.79 8.77 2.33
CA PHE A 35 15.01 7.57 2.55
C PHE A 35 13.63 7.69 1.90
N VAL A 36 13.29 6.73 1.02
CA VAL A 36 11.99 6.63 0.36
C VAL A 36 11.28 5.36 0.83
N GLY A 37 10.05 5.50 1.31
CA GLY A 37 9.20 4.37 1.69
C GLY A 37 7.76 4.56 1.19
N VAL A 38 7.02 3.46 1.06
CA VAL A 38 5.64 3.46 0.55
C VAL A 38 4.68 3.06 1.66
N GLY A 39 3.72 3.92 1.98
CA GLY A 39 2.59 3.59 2.84
C GLY A 39 1.41 3.06 2.02
N LEU A 40 0.88 1.90 2.38
CA LEU A 40 -0.26 1.27 1.71
C LEU A 40 -1.40 1.01 2.71
N PRO A 41 -2.55 1.70 2.64
CA PRO A 41 -3.70 1.30 3.43
C PRO A 41 -4.26 -0.04 2.92
N TYR A 42 -4.64 -0.94 3.81
CA TYR A 42 -5.36 -2.17 3.47
C TYR A 42 -6.62 -2.35 4.33
N ASN A 43 -7.73 -2.63 3.66
CA ASN A 43 -8.94 -3.19 4.25
C ASN A 43 -9.68 -3.93 3.14
N LYS A 44 -10.06 -5.20 3.37
CA LYS A 44 -10.75 -6.03 2.36
C LYS A 44 -12.07 -5.45 1.84
N ALA A 45 -12.70 -4.54 2.57
CA ALA A 45 -13.91 -3.85 2.11
C ALA A 45 -13.62 -2.75 1.07
N LEU A 46 -12.36 -2.35 0.92
CA LEU A 46 -11.94 -1.26 0.03
C LEU A 46 -11.01 -1.74 -1.09
N ILE A 47 -10.15 -2.73 -0.81
CA ILE A 47 -9.11 -3.22 -1.70
C ILE A 47 -9.23 -4.73 -1.79
N SER A 48 -9.39 -5.25 -3.00
CA SER A 48 -9.42 -6.69 -3.24
C SER A 48 -8.04 -7.32 -3.09
N TRP A 49 -7.99 -8.65 -3.01
CA TRP A 49 -6.71 -9.35 -2.92
C TRP A 49 -5.88 -9.17 -4.20
N GLU A 50 -6.53 -9.16 -5.35
CA GLU A 50 -5.92 -8.92 -6.66
C GLU A 50 -5.37 -7.49 -6.75
N GLU A 51 -6.16 -6.48 -6.36
CA GLU A 51 -5.70 -5.09 -6.33
C GLU A 51 -4.48 -4.90 -5.41
N LEU A 52 -4.44 -5.61 -4.27
CA LEU A 52 -3.29 -5.60 -3.35
C LEU A 52 -2.03 -6.15 -4.03
N LEU A 53 -2.15 -7.29 -4.71
CA LEU A 53 -1.02 -7.92 -5.42
C LEU A 53 -0.53 -7.05 -6.58
N GLU A 54 -1.44 -6.49 -7.38
CA GLU A 54 -1.10 -5.57 -8.47
C GLU A 54 -0.33 -4.34 -7.98
N VAL A 55 -0.73 -3.78 -6.83
CA VAL A 55 0.00 -2.67 -6.18
C VAL A 55 1.40 -3.13 -5.74
N GLY A 56 1.51 -4.33 -5.16
CA GLY A 56 2.77 -4.91 -4.72
C GLY A 56 3.74 -5.15 -5.88
N GLU A 57 3.28 -5.80 -6.95
CA GLU A 57 4.03 -6.04 -8.19
C GLU A 57 4.49 -4.72 -8.81
N ARG A 58 3.61 -3.70 -8.83
CA ARG A 58 3.96 -2.39 -9.37
C ARG A 58 5.05 -1.70 -8.55
N ILE A 59 5.00 -1.77 -7.22
CA ILE A 59 6.08 -1.22 -6.37
C ILE A 59 7.37 -1.99 -6.61
N ALA A 60 7.33 -3.33 -6.64
CA ALA A 60 8.50 -4.17 -6.87
C ALA A 60 9.15 -3.90 -8.24
N SER A 61 8.35 -3.57 -9.26
CA SER A 61 8.84 -3.18 -10.59
C SER A 61 9.58 -1.83 -10.60
N ILE A 62 9.28 -0.94 -9.65
CA ILE A 62 10.02 0.31 -9.45
C ILE A 62 11.31 0.02 -8.67
N SER A 63 11.19 -0.65 -7.53
CA SER A 63 12.32 -1.17 -6.76
C SER A 63 11.84 -2.17 -5.72
N SER A 64 12.42 -3.37 -5.74
CA SER A 64 12.16 -4.41 -4.73
C SER A 64 12.71 -4.09 -3.34
N ASP A 65 13.65 -3.15 -3.24
CA ASP A 65 14.30 -2.72 -2.00
C ASP A 65 13.52 -1.62 -1.26
N LEU A 66 12.43 -1.11 -1.82
CA LEU A 66 11.58 -0.15 -1.14
C LEU A 66 10.94 -0.77 0.10
N GLN A 67 11.04 -0.06 1.24
CA GLN A 67 10.25 -0.40 2.40
C GLN A 67 8.78 -0.08 2.13
N VAL A 68 7.92 -1.09 2.26
CA VAL A 68 6.47 -0.95 2.17
C VAL A 68 5.87 -1.15 3.55
N VAL A 69 5.12 -0.15 4.03
CA VAL A 69 4.38 -0.23 5.30
C VAL A 69 2.89 -0.34 4.99
N VAL A 70 2.30 -1.48 5.32
CA VAL A 70 0.86 -1.69 5.17
C VAL A 70 0.13 -1.34 6.45
N LEU A 71 -0.82 -0.42 6.35
CA LEU A 71 -1.65 0.04 7.46
C LEU A 71 -2.94 -0.77 7.52
N ASP A 72 -3.30 -1.28 8.70
CA ASP A 72 -4.52 -2.05 8.95
C ASP A 72 -5.77 -1.16 9.01
N TYR A 73 -6.04 -0.46 7.91
CA TYR A 73 -7.00 0.64 7.82
C TYR A 73 -8.35 0.30 8.49
N PHE A 74 -8.74 1.12 9.48
CA PHE A 74 -9.91 0.90 10.29
C PHE A 74 -10.62 2.22 10.65
N PRO A 75 -11.93 2.20 10.95
CA PRO A 75 -12.67 3.41 11.20
C PRO A 75 -12.47 3.90 12.63
N THR A 76 -11.54 4.84 12.83
CA THR A 76 -11.42 5.50 14.15
C THR A 76 -12.60 6.43 14.43
N PHE A 77 -13.09 7.15 13.41
CA PHE A 77 -14.16 8.15 13.58
C PHE A 77 -15.27 8.14 12.51
N ARG A 78 -15.02 7.56 11.32
CA ARG A 78 -15.95 7.59 10.16
C ARG A 78 -16.05 6.22 9.49
N ASN A 79 -17.15 5.96 8.80
CA ASN A 79 -17.48 4.70 8.12
C ASN A 79 -17.38 3.47 9.04
N ARG A 80 -18.22 3.44 10.08
CA ARG A 80 -18.25 2.41 11.13
C ARG A 80 -18.61 0.99 10.65
N SER A 81 -18.97 0.81 9.38
CA SER A 81 -19.18 -0.52 8.80
C SER A 81 -17.86 -1.22 8.46
N LEU A 82 -16.74 -0.49 8.38
CA LEU A 82 -15.43 -1.09 8.16
C LEU A 82 -14.99 -1.88 9.39
N VAL A 83 -14.59 -3.12 9.18
CA VAL A 83 -14.01 -3.96 10.22
C VAL A 83 -12.49 -3.88 10.13
N ARG A 84 -11.82 -3.60 11.25
CA ARG A 84 -10.35 -3.60 11.32
C ARG A 84 -9.81 -4.97 10.88
N PRO A 85 -8.82 -5.04 9.96
CA PRO A 85 -8.16 -6.29 9.62
C PRO A 85 -7.57 -6.96 10.86
N SER A 86 -7.73 -8.29 10.96
CA SER A 86 -7.14 -9.04 12.07
C SER A 86 -5.61 -9.14 11.92
N PRO A 87 -4.84 -9.32 13.01
CA PRO A 87 -3.40 -9.58 12.92
C PRO A 87 -3.06 -10.75 11.98
N LYS A 88 -3.83 -11.84 12.03
CA LYS A 88 -3.65 -12.99 11.13
C LYS A 88 -3.86 -12.62 9.66
N GLU A 89 -4.83 -11.75 9.36
CA GLU A 89 -5.07 -11.26 8.00
C GLU A 89 -3.91 -10.39 7.52
N MET A 90 -3.41 -9.48 8.37
CA MET A 90 -2.27 -8.63 8.04
C MET A 90 -0.98 -9.42 7.83
N LEU A 91 -0.75 -10.52 8.57
CA LEU A 91 0.39 -11.40 8.31
C LEU A 91 0.29 -12.09 6.94
N LYS A 92 -0.91 -12.47 6.50
CA LYS A 92 -1.10 -12.98 5.13
C LYS A 92 -0.82 -11.90 4.08
N VAL A 93 -1.23 -10.65 4.33
CA VAL A 93 -0.91 -9.51 3.46
C VAL A 93 0.60 -9.34 3.34
N LYS A 94 1.35 -9.45 4.46
CA LYS A 94 2.81 -9.42 4.46
C LYS A 94 3.40 -10.53 3.58
N GLU A 95 2.99 -11.78 3.81
CA GLU A 95 3.45 -12.94 3.02
C GLU A 95 3.17 -12.77 1.52
N ALA A 96 1.97 -12.28 1.18
CA ALA A 96 1.55 -12.05 -0.20
C ALA A 96 2.40 -10.97 -0.89
N LEU A 97 2.63 -9.84 -0.24
CA LEU A 97 3.45 -8.77 -0.79
C LEU A 97 4.93 -9.16 -0.90
N ASN A 98 5.45 -9.96 0.05
CA ASN A 98 6.78 -10.54 -0.09
C ASN A 98 6.85 -11.50 -1.28
N SER A 99 5.80 -12.30 -1.52
CA SER A 99 5.77 -13.29 -2.59
C SER A 99 5.81 -12.69 -4.00
N VAL A 100 5.38 -11.44 -4.16
CA VAL A 100 5.47 -10.69 -5.43
C VAL A 100 6.80 -9.95 -5.60
N GLY A 101 7.76 -10.17 -4.70
CA GLY A 101 9.15 -9.71 -4.83
C GLY A 101 9.53 -8.49 -3.98
N LEU A 102 8.65 -7.96 -3.15
CA LEU A 102 9.01 -6.90 -2.20
C LEU A 102 9.84 -7.51 -1.05
N LYS A 103 11.02 -6.95 -0.78
CA LYS A 103 11.92 -7.51 0.25
C LYS A 103 11.59 -7.04 1.66
N THR A 104 11.07 -5.82 1.79
CA THR A 104 10.90 -5.15 3.08
C THR A 104 9.45 -4.72 3.27
N VAL A 105 8.62 -5.65 3.76
CA VAL A 105 7.21 -5.38 4.07
C VAL A 105 7.00 -5.33 5.58
N ILE A 106 6.50 -4.20 6.07
CA ILE A 106 6.04 -3.99 7.45
C ILE A 106 4.52 -3.96 7.45
N VAL A 107 3.87 -4.65 8.38
CA VAL A 107 2.42 -4.55 8.58
C VAL A 107 2.09 -4.04 9.97
N GLN A 108 1.23 -3.03 10.02
CA GLN A 108 0.62 -2.57 11.27
C GLN A 108 -0.55 -3.51 11.61
N THR A 109 -0.72 -3.81 12.89
CA THR A 109 -1.83 -4.62 13.40
C THR A 109 -2.33 -4.05 14.72
N SER A 110 -3.43 -4.61 15.24
CA SER A 110 -3.89 -4.32 16.61
C SER A 110 -2.91 -4.76 17.71
N LEU A 111 -1.91 -5.59 17.40
CA LEU A 111 -0.88 -6.06 18.33
C LEU A 111 0.44 -5.29 18.22
N GLY A 112 0.52 -4.30 17.32
CA GLY A 112 1.75 -3.58 16.99
C GLY A 112 2.20 -3.82 15.55
N HIS A 113 3.46 -3.52 15.26
CA HIS A 113 4.06 -3.62 13.93
C HIS A 113 4.85 -4.91 13.78
N PHE A 114 4.72 -5.56 12.61
CA PHE A 114 5.52 -6.71 12.22
C PHE A 114 6.35 -6.34 10.99
N GLY A 115 7.66 -6.28 11.14
CA GLY A 115 8.60 -5.79 10.12
C GLY A 115 9.24 -6.88 9.27
N PRO A 116 10.13 -6.53 8.32
CA PRO A 116 11.02 -7.48 7.65
C PRO A 116 11.66 -8.45 8.65
#